data_AF-A0A9E8DAJ5-F1
#
_entry.id   AF-A0A9E8DAJ5-F1
#
_cell.length_a   1.000
_cell.length_b   1.000
_cell.length_c   1.000
_cell.angle_alpha   90.00
_cell.angle_beta   90.00
_cell.angle_gamma   90.00
#
_symmetry.space_group_name_H-M   'P 1'
#
loop_
_entity.id
_entity.type
_entity.pdbx_description
1 polymer ?
#
loop_
_entity_poly.entity_id
_entity_poly.type
_entity_poly.pdbx_seq_one_letter_code
_entity_poly.pdbx_strand_id
1 'polypeptide(L)'
;MVWLKRLVTLGAVGLLSLAGWLWLTMLSPWFYDRPDELPAIEQRTHQVFVYGTLRYAPIRFVVMGSLGAPKEAVLEGYQRNGLDLSPQPGSHVEGLVLSVNAKELARLDRYERLGVRYERVALTLDDGTRAWVYKRLPEQQNAFVACTELPIALVP
;
A
#
# COMPACT_ATOMS: atom_id res chain seq x y z
N MET A 1 43.79 4.78 -11.28
CA MET A 1 42.77 3.97 -11.98
C MET A 1 42.15 2.86 -11.12
N VAL A 2 42.95 1.98 -10.48
CA VAL A 2 42.42 0.81 -9.73
C VAL A 2 41.61 1.20 -8.48
N TRP A 3 42.03 2.23 -7.77
CA TRP A 3 41.31 2.74 -6.59
C TRP A 3 39.94 3.34 -6.93
N LEU A 4 39.86 4.11 -8.02
CA LEU A 4 38.58 4.63 -8.52
C LEU A 4 37.63 3.49 -8.92
N LYS A 5 38.14 2.47 -9.61
CA LYS A 5 37.36 1.27 -9.96
C LYS A 5 36.83 0.57 -8.69
N ARG A 6 37.67 0.35 -7.67
CA ARG A 6 37.26 -0.27 -6.40
C ARG A 6 36.20 0.55 -5.66
N LEU A 7 36.32 1.87 -5.66
CA LEU A 7 35.36 2.77 -5.00
C LEU A 7 33.99 2.75 -5.70
N VAL A 8 33.99 2.74 -7.03
CA VAL A 8 32.76 2.55 -7.84
C VAL A 8 32.15 1.17 -7.59
N THR A 9 32.95 0.10 -7.55
CA THR A 9 32.45 -1.25 -7.29
C THR A 9 31.84 -1.37 -5.89
N LEU A 10 32.50 -0.83 -4.86
CA LEU A 10 31.96 -0.83 -3.48
C LEU A 10 30.67 -0.02 -3.38
N GLY A 11 30.61 1.14 -4.04
CA GLY A 11 29.39 1.93 -4.12
C GLY A 11 28.23 1.17 -4.78
N ALA A 12 28.51 0.49 -5.90
CA ALA A 12 27.52 -0.32 -6.61
C ALA A 12 27.02 -1.50 -5.76
N VAL A 13 27.93 -2.21 -5.08
CA VAL A 13 27.56 -3.30 -4.16
C VAL A 13 26.72 -2.77 -3.00
N GLY A 14 27.08 -1.64 -2.40
CA GLY A 14 26.29 -1.02 -1.34
C GLY A 14 24.86 -0.65 -1.80
N LEU A 15 24.74 -0.05 -2.97
CA LEU A 15 23.45 0.28 -3.60
C LEU A 15 22.60 -0.97 -3.88
N LEU A 16 23.21 -2.03 -4.42
CA LEU A 16 22.51 -3.29 -4.69
C LEU A 16 22.05 -3.98 -3.39
N SER A 17 22.88 -3.99 -2.36
CA SER A 17 22.52 -4.53 -1.04
C SER A 17 21.36 -3.74 -0.43
N LEU A 18 21.40 -2.40 -0.50
CA LEU A 18 20.30 -1.56 0.01
C LEU A 18 19.01 -1.78 -0.78
N ALA A 19 19.08 -1.84 -2.12
CA ALA A 19 17.93 -2.13 -2.97
C ALA A 19 17.35 -3.52 -2.70
N GLY A 20 18.21 -4.53 -2.55
CA GLY A 20 17.81 -5.88 -2.19
C GLY A 20 17.15 -5.95 -0.81
N TRP A 21 17.69 -5.25 0.19
CA TRP A 21 17.09 -5.16 1.52
C TRP A 21 15.72 -4.45 1.51
N LEU A 22 15.59 -3.33 0.79
CA LEU A 22 14.31 -2.63 0.63
C LEU A 22 13.27 -3.51 -0.08
N TRP A 23 13.66 -4.20 -1.15
CA TRP A 23 12.79 -5.18 -1.82
C TRP A 23 12.35 -6.28 -0.85
N LEU A 24 13.30 -6.83 -0.09
CA LEU A 24 13.07 -7.93 0.83
C LEU A 24 12.12 -7.53 1.97
N THR A 25 12.19 -6.30 2.45
CA THR A 25 11.38 -5.82 3.59
C THR A 25 10.02 -5.24 3.18
N MET A 26 9.89 -4.66 1.98
CA MET A 26 8.68 -3.94 1.56
C MET A 26 7.84 -4.69 0.52
N LEU A 27 8.45 -5.48 -0.36
CA LEU A 27 7.77 -6.10 -1.52
C LEU A 27 7.80 -7.63 -1.51
N SER A 28 8.70 -8.22 -0.72
CA SER A 28 8.90 -9.66 -0.66
C SER A 28 7.62 -10.42 -0.32
N PRO A 29 7.35 -11.54 -1.01
CA PRO A 29 6.27 -12.44 -0.66
C PRO A 29 6.47 -13.17 0.67
N TRP A 30 7.65 -13.12 1.28
CA TRP A 30 7.97 -13.92 2.46
C TRP A 30 7.71 -13.25 3.81
N PHE A 31 7.54 -11.92 3.85
CA PHE A 31 7.43 -11.17 5.11
C PHE A 31 6.04 -10.54 5.33
N TYR A 32 5.08 -10.88 4.48
CA TYR A 32 3.70 -10.44 4.61
C TYR A 32 2.76 -11.59 4.28
N ASP A 33 2.08 -12.08 5.31
CA ASP A 33 0.93 -12.95 5.18
C ASP A 33 -0.33 -12.08 5.17
N ARG A 34 -1.13 -12.21 4.12
CA ARG A 34 -2.43 -11.55 4.02
C ARG A 34 -3.35 -12.20 5.06
N PRO A 35 -3.97 -11.43 5.97
CA PRO A 35 -4.94 -12.00 6.91
C PRO A 35 -6.06 -12.76 6.18
N ASP A 36 -6.35 -13.98 6.64
CA ASP A 36 -7.35 -14.88 6.03
C ASP A 36 -8.78 -14.32 6.07
N GLU A 37 -9.04 -13.38 6.98
CA GLU A 37 -10.34 -12.70 7.14
C GLU A 37 -10.66 -11.74 5.99
N LEU A 38 -9.67 -11.38 5.17
CA LEU A 38 -9.86 -10.45 4.06
C LEU A 38 -10.53 -11.14 2.87
N PRO A 39 -11.54 -10.50 2.25
CA PRO A 39 -12.22 -11.08 1.09
C PRO A 39 -11.24 -11.36 -0.06
N ALA A 40 -11.50 -12.45 -0.77
CA ALA A 40 -10.75 -12.83 -1.95
C ALA A 40 -10.82 -11.73 -3.02
N ILE A 41 -9.72 -11.51 -3.73
CA ILE A 41 -9.68 -10.54 -4.82
C ILE A 41 -10.34 -11.17 -6.05
N GLU A 42 -11.41 -10.54 -6.54
CA GLU A 42 -12.05 -10.95 -7.79
C GLU A 42 -11.08 -10.84 -8.98
N GLN A 43 -11.14 -11.80 -9.92
CA GLN A 43 -10.30 -11.81 -11.13
C GLN A 43 -10.82 -10.85 -12.20
N ARG A 44 -10.88 -9.56 -11.87
CA ARG A 44 -11.30 -8.47 -12.76
C ARG A 44 -10.34 -7.28 -12.67
N THR A 45 -10.57 -6.28 -13.52
CA THR A 45 -9.95 -4.98 -13.35
C THR A 45 -10.61 -4.24 -12.19
N HIS A 46 -9.80 -3.71 -11.30
CA HIS A 46 -10.20 -2.92 -10.14
C HIS A 46 -9.71 -1.49 -10.30
N GLN A 47 -10.51 -0.53 -9.86
CA GLN A 47 -10.09 0.85 -9.76
C GLN A 47 -9.56 1.10 -8.35
N VAL A 48 -8.38 1.70 -8.24
CA VAL A 48 -7.75 2.04 -6.95
C VAL A 48 -7.40 3.51 -6.97
N PHE A 49 -7.96 4.28 -6.04
CA PHE A 49 -7.63 5.69 -5.90
C PHE A 49 -6.45 5.86 -4.94
N VAL A 50 -5.43 6.57 -5.40
CA VAL A 50 -4.17 6.81 -4.70
C VAL A 50 -3.90 8.30 -4.56
N TYR A 51 -3.52 8.72 -3.35
CA TYR A 51 -3.29 10.13 -3.00
C TYR A 51 -1.88 10.38 -2.41
N GLY A 52 -1.07 9.32 -2.26
CA GLY A 52 0.25 9.33 -1.65
C GLY A 52 1.39 8.97 -2.61
N THR A 53 2.34 8.15 -2.14
CA THR A 53 3.56 7.75 -2.88
C THR A 53 3.26 7.01 -4.18
N LEU A 54 2.16 6.27 -4.26
CA LEU A 54 1.73 5.59 -5.48
C LEU A 54 1.35 6.56 -6.63
N ARG A 55 1.34 7.87 -6.39
CA ARG A 55 1.27 8.89 -7.47
C ARG A 55 2.53 8.95 -8.32
N TYR A 56 3.68 8.48 -7.81
CA TYR A 56 4.94 8.50 -8.55
C TYR A 56 5.11 7.23 -9.40
N ALA A 57 5.34 7.42 -10.70
CA ALA A 57 5.45 6.33 -11.68
C ALA A 57 6.53 5.28 -11.35
N PRO A 58 7.74 5.65 -10.85
CA PRO A 58 8.74 4.66 -10.44
C PRO A 58 8.27 3.77 -9.29
N ILE A 59 7.53 4.34 -8.32
CA ILE A 59 7.00 3.59 -7.19
C ILE A 59 5.94 2.60 -7.67
N ARG A 60 5.05 3.03 -8.57
CA ARG A 60 4.08 2.13 -9.23
C ARG A 60 4.75 0.97 -9.94
N PHE A 61 5.80 1.24 -10.70
CA PHE A 61 6.54 0.20 -11.40
C PHE A 61 7.17 -0.81 -10.43
N VAL A 62 7.80 -0.32 -9.36
CA VAL A 62 8.41 -1.18 -8.34
C VAL A 62 7.35 -2.04 -7.64
N VAL A 63 6.24 -1.45 -7.20
CA VAL A 63 5.20 -2.14 -6.42
C VAL A 63 4.34 -3.06 -7.29
N MET A 64 3.79 -2.55 -8.38
CA MET A 64 2.85 -3.30 -9.23
C MET A 64 3.55 -4.12 -10.30
N GLY A 65 4.80 -3.79 -10.68
CA GLY A 65 5.46 -4.31 -11.87
C GLY A 65 4.99 -3.66 -13.17
N SER A 66 4.21 -2.58 -13.07
CA SER A 66 3.60 -1.85 -14.18
C SER A 66 3.48 -0.37 -13.82
N LEU A 67 3.58 0.52 -14.81
CA LEU A 67 3.30 1.94 -14.60
C LEU A 67 1.81 2.22 -14.38
N GLY A 68 0.95 1.26 -14.73
CA GLY A 68 -0.51 1.40 -14.74
C GLY A 68 -1.01 2.40 -15.79
N ALA A 69 -2.32 2.58 -15.83
CA ALA A 69 -2.99 3.64 -16.59
C ALA A 69 -3.58 4.66 -15.60
N PRO A 70 -2.76 5.54 -14.99
CA PRO A 70 -3.25 6.53 -14.04
C PRO A 70 -4.14 7.56 -14.73
N LYS A 71 -5.26 7.90 -14.09
CA LYS A 71 -6.12 9.03 -14.46
C LYS A 71 -6.25 9.96 -13.27
N GLU A 72 -6.25 11.26 -13.51
CA GLU A 72 -6.57 12.23 -12.46
C GLU A 72 -8.00 12.03 -11.98
N ALA A 73 -8.19 12.11 -10.67
CA ALA A 73 -9.48 11.91 -10.03
C ALA A 73 -9.52 12.70 -8.72
N VAL A 74 -10.73 13.05 -8.28
CA VAL A 74 -10.96 13.78 -7.03
C VAL A 74 -11.87 12.97 -6.11
N LEU A 75 -11.50 12.89 -4.84
CA LEU A 75 -12.32 12.32 -3.79
C LEU A 75 -12.96 13.43 -2.96
N GLU A 76 -14.27 13.59 -3.11
CA GLU A 76 -15.08 14.60 -2.42
C GLU A 76 -15.49 14.17 -1.01
N GLY A 77 -15.63 15.14 -0.10
CA GLY A 77 -16.07 14.92 1.29
C GLY A 77 -14.98 14.36 2.20
N TYR A 78 -13.71 14.40 1.77
CA TYR A 78 -12.57 13.93 2.55
C TYR A 78 -11.47 14.98 2.58
N GLN A 79 -10.67 14.92 3.65
CA GLN A 79 -9.45 15.70 3.80
C GLN A 79 -8.28 14.76 4.08
N ARG A 80 -7.14 15.07 3.46
CA ARG A 80 -5.88 14.39 3.71
C ARG A 80 -5.21 14.95 4.97
N ASN A 81 -5.03 14.10 5.98
CA ASN A 81 -4.33 14.41 7.21
C ASN A 81 -3.02 13.60 7.29
N GLY A 82 -1.98 14.12 6.64
CA GLY A 82 -0.68 13.45 6.53
C GLY A 82 -0.74 12.19 5.67
N LEU A 83 -0.69 11.02 6.33
CA LEU A 83 -0.76 9.68 5.70
C LEU A 83 -2.16 9.06 5.76
N ASP A 84 -3.14 9.75 6.34
CA ASP A 84 -4.51 9.27 6.53
C ASP A 84 -5.56 10.16 5.85
N LEU A 85 -6.78 9.63 5.72
CA LEU A 85 -7.95 10.30 5.17
C LEU A 85 -9.06 10.38 6.21
N SER A 86 -9.46 11.61 6.54
CA SER A 86 -10.57 11.88 7.45
C SER A 86 -11.76 12.43 6.68
N PRO A 87 -13.01 12.03 7.01
CA PRO A 87 -14.20 12.65 6.43
C PRO A 87 -14.26 14.14 6.79
N GLN A 88 -14.42 15.00 5.78
CA GLN A 88 -14.64 16.42 5.96
C GLN A 88 -15.57 16.94 4.85
N PRO A 89 -16.84 17.24 5.16
CA PRO A 89 -17.78 17.79 4.18
C PRO A 89 -17.25 19.08 3.54
N GLY A 90 -17.40 19.19 2.22
CA GLY A 90 -16.95 20.36 1.45
C GLY A 90 -15.44 20.44 1.20
N SER A 91 -14.67 19.43 1.61
CA SER A 91 -13.26 19.27 1.25
C SER A 91 -13.08 18.20 0.18
N HIS A 92 -12.00 18.29 -0.58
CA HIS A 92 -11.67 17.34 -1.63
C HIS A 92 -10.19 16.94 -1.55
N VAL A 93 -9.90 15.73 -2.06
CA VAL A 93 -8.53 15.22 -2.18
C VAL A 93 -8.25 14.88 -3.64
N GLU A 94 -7.26 15.54 -4.21
CA GLU A 94 -6.75 15.23 -5.54
C GLU A 94 -5.81 14.01 -5.50
N GLY A 95 -6.04 13.08 -6.42
CA GLY A 95 -5.25 11.86 -6.54
C GLY A 95 -5.26 11.31 -7.94
N LEU A 96 -4.93 10.03 -8.04
CA LEU A 96 -4.99 9.27 -9.28
C LEU A 96 -5.85 8.02 -9.08
N VAL A 97 -6.67 7.68 -10.06
CA VAL A 97 -7.23 6.33 -10.20
C VAL A 97 -6.31 5.47 -11.03
N LEU A 98 -5.98 4.30 -10.51
CA LEU A 98 -5.24 3.25 -11.19
C LEU A 98 -6.19 2.12 -11.56
N SER A 99 -6.19 1.73 -12.83
CA SER A 99 -6.82 0.47 -13.27
C SER A 99 -5.80 -0.67 -13.11
N VAL A 100 -6.10 -1.60 -12.21
CA VAL A 100 -5.19 -2.70 -11.83
C VAL A 100 -5.88 -4.05 -11.94
N ASN A 101 -5.14 -5.08 -12.32
CA ASN A 101 -5.64 -6.46 -12.27
C ASN A 101 -5.54 -7.06 -10.87
N ALA A 102 -6.07 -8.26 -10.66
CA ALA A 102 -6.06 -8.94 -9.37
C ALA A 102 -4.65 -9.17 -8.79
N LYS A 103 -3.64 -9.47 -9.63
CA LYS A 103 -2.26 -9.68 -9.18
C LYS A 103 -1.60 -8.37 -8.73
N GLU A 104 -1.84 -7.30 -9.48
CA GLU A 104 -1.37 -5.95 -9.14
C GLU A 104 -2.05 -5.46 -7.86
N LEU A 105 -3.36 -5.70 -7.70
CA LEU A 105 -4.09 -5.37 -6.49
C LEU A 105 -3.54 -6.13 -5.27
N ALA A 106 -3.21 -7.42 -5.42
CA ALA A 106 -2.59 -8.19 -4.33
C ALA A 106 -1.19 -7.65 -3.94
N ARG A 107 -0.42 -7.14 -4.91
CA ARG A 107 0.87 -6.48 -4.65
C ARG A 107 0.69 -5.14 -3.93
N LEU A 108 -0.33 -4.38 -4.30
CA LEU A 108 -0.70 -3.14 -3.60
C LEU A 108 -1.13 -3.44 -2.15
N ASP A 109 -2.00 -4.42 -1.95
CA ASP A 109 -2.42 -4.85 -0.61
C ASP A 109 -1.21 -5.20 0.28
N ARG A 110 -0.19 -5.84 -0.30
CA ARG A 110 1.06 -6.16 0.40
C ARG A 110 1.88 -4.91 0.73
N TYR A 111 2.08 -4.01 -0.23
CA TYR A 111 2.83 -2.78 -0.03
C TYR A 111 2.21 -1.90 1.06
N GLU A 112 0.88 -1.79 1.06
CA GLU A 112 0.13 -1.06 2.09
C GLU A 112 -0.06 -1.87 3.39
N ARG A 113 0.36 -3.14 3.43
CA ARG A 113 0.18 -4.06 4.57
C ARG A 113 -1.28 -4.10 5.03
N LEU A 114 -2.17 -4.44 4.10
CA LEU A 114 -3.61 -4.53 4.30
C LEU A 114 -3.94 -5.40 5.53
N GLY A 115 -4.80 -4.91 6.41
CA GLY A 115 -5.21 -5.57 7.66
C GLY A 115 -4.29 -5.32 8.86
N VAL A 116 -3.09 -4.74 8.66
CA VAL A 116 -2.17 -4.39 9.77
C VAL A 116 -2.01 -2.88 9.89
N ARG A 117 -1.91 -2.17 8.78
CA ARG A 117 -1.70 -0.72 8.77
C ARG A 117 -2.83 0.03 8.09
N TYR A 118 -3.36 -0.55 7.03
CA TYR A 118 -4.43 0.04 6.23
C TYR A 118 -5.57 -0.97 6.05
N GLU A 119 -6.77 -0.46 5.87
CA GLU A 119 -7.94 -1.17 5.35
C GLU A 119 -8.27 -0.69 3.95
N ARG A 120 -8.99 -1.50 3.18
CA ARG A 120 -9.40 -1.18 1.82
C ARG A 120 -10.90 -0.93 1.79
N VAL A 121 -11.29 0.31 1.53
CA VAL A 121 -12.68 0.77 1.52
C VAL A 121 -13.08 1.18 0.10
N ALA A 122 -14.26 0.77 -0.35
CA ALA A 122 -14.79 1.21 -1.64
C ALA A 122 -15.47 2.58 -1.47
N LEU A 123 -14.91 3.61 -2.11
CA LEU A 123 -15.47 4.96 -2.13
C LEU A 123 -15.85 5.37 -3.55
N THR A 124 -16.78 6.31 -3.66
CA THR A 124 -17.20 6.90 -4.93
C THR A 124 -16.46 8.22 -5.14
N LEU A 125 -15.90 8.40 -6.33
CA LEU A 125 -15.18 9.59 -6.74
C LEU A 125 -16.14 10.65 -7.30
N ASP A 126 -15.63 11.84 -7.58
CA ASP A 126 -16.38 12.96 -8.16
C ASP A 126 -17.07 12.61 -9.49
N ASP A 127 -16.43 11.80 -10.32
CA ASP A 127 -16.94 11.30 -11.59
C ASP A 127 -17.97 10.15 -11.47
N GLY A 128 -18.31 9.73 -10.24
CA GLY A 128 -19.20 8.61 -9.95
C GLY A 128 -18.55 7.23 -10.02
N THR A 129 -17.25 7.14 -10.35
CA THR A 129 -16.51 5.88 -10.38
C THR A 129 -16.33 5.34 -8.96
N ARG A 130 -16.62 4.05 -8.76
CA ARG A 130 -16.29 3.35 -7.51
C ARG A 130 -14.84 2.88 -7.55
N ALA A 131 -14.04 3.33 -6.59
CA ALA A 131 -12.64 2.96 -6.47
C ALA A 131 -12.31 2.50 -5.04
N TRP A 132 -11.35 1.59 -4.94
CA TRP A 132 -10.75 1.19 -3.69
C TRP A 132 -9.82 2.27 -3.17
N VAL A 133 -9.99 2.64 -1.90
CA VAL A 133 -9.16 3.60 -1.18
C VAL A 133 -8.56 2.91 0.03
N TYR A 134 -7.26 3.08 0.22
CA TYR A 134 -6.59 2.62 1.44
C TYR A 134 -6.74 3.68 2.52
N LYS A 135 -7.33 3.30 3.66
CA LYS A 135 -7.46 4.15 4.85
C LYS A 135 -6.68 3.54 6.00
N ARG A 136 -6.07 4.37 6.84
CA ARG A 136 -5.26 3.86 7.94
C ARG A 136 -6.17 3.25 9.00
N LEU A 137 -5.79 2.09 9.53
CA LEU A 137 -6.49 1.51 10.67
C LEU A 137 -6.26 2.40 11.91
N PRO A 138 -7.32 2.75 12.68
CA PRO A 138 -7.15 3.47 13.93
C PRO A 138 -6.34 2.62 14.92
N GLU A 139 -5.44 3.24 15.67
CA GLU A 139 -4.48 2.52 16.54
C GLU A 139 -5.13 1.55 17.53
N GLN A 140 -6.40 1.75 17.90
CA GLN A 140 -7.13 0.84 18.79
C GLN A 140 -7.32 -0.57 18.22
N GLN A 141 -7.41 -0.73 16.90
CA GLN A 141 -7.57 -2.06 16.28
C GLN A 141 -6.26 -2.88 16.36
N ASN A 142 -5.10 -2.21 16.35
CA ASN A 142 -3.80 -2.87 16.53
C ASN A 142 -3.60 -3.39 17.96
N ALA A 143 -4.23 -2.78 18.96
CA ALA A 143 -4.17 -3.23 20.34
C ALA A 143 -5.01 -4.49 20.61
N PHE A 144 -6.13 -4.66 19.90
CA PHE A 144 -6.97 -5.86 20.03
C PHE A 144 -6.32 -7.11 19.44
N VAL A 145 -5.58 -6.98 18.34
CA VAL A 145 -4.78 -8.10 17.80
C VAL A 145 -3.65 -8.49 18.76
N ALA A 146 -2.99 -7.50 19.39
CA ALA A 146 -1.93 -7.78 20.37
C ALA A 146 -2.42 -8.49 21.65
N CYS A 147 -3.66 -8.26 22.08
CA CYS A 147 -4.20 -8.85 23.31
C CYS A 147 -4.70 -10.30 23.11
N THR A 148 -4.88 -10.75 21.86
CA THR A 148 -5.42 -12.09 21.55
C THR A 148 -4.33 -13.18 21.54
N GLU A 149 -3.05 -12.79 21.59
CA GLU A 149 -1.89 -13.71 21.59
C GLU A 149 -1.39 -14.11 23.00
N LEU A 150 -2.08 -13.72 24.08
CA LEU A 150 -1.80 -14.27 25.40
C LEU A 150 -2.64 -15.54 25.61
N PRO A 151 -2.03 -16.74 25.67
CA PRO A 151 -2.76 -17.93 26.09
C PRO A 151 -3.22 -17.68 27.53
N ILE A 152 -4.50 -17.41 27.71
CA ILE A 152 -5.15 -17.45 29.01
C ILE A 152 -5.03 -18.90 29.49
N ALA A 153 -3.96 -19.19 30.22
CA ALA A 153 -3.83 -20.40 31.01
C ALA A 153 -4.79 -20.27 32.19
N LEU A 154 -6.06 -20.63 31.95
CA LEU A 154 -6.99 -21.03 32.99
C LEU A 154 -6.48 -22.35 33.58
N VAL A 155 -5.71 -22.24 34.67
CA VAL A 155 -5.44 -23.37 35.56
C VAL A 155 -6.53 -23.33 36.65
N PRO A 156 -7.21 -24.46 36.94
CA PRO A 156 -8.39 -24.53 37.79
C PRO A 156 -8.14 -24.24 39.27
#